data_AF-A0A851CZB4-F1
#
_entry.id   AF-A0A851CZB4-F1
#
_cell.length_a   1.000
_cell.length_b   1.000
_cell.length_c   1.000
_cell.angle_alpha   90.00
_cell.angle_beta   90.00
_cell.angle_gamma   90.00
#
_symmetry.space_group_name_H-M   'P 1'
#
loop_
_entity.id
_entity.type
_entity.pdbx_description
1 polymer ?
#
loop_
_entity_poly.entity_id
_entity_poly.type
_entity_poly.pdbx_seq_one_letter_code
_entity_poly.pdbx_strand_id
1 'polypeptide(L)'
;QLSTRLRKTWKPQLFERQFYSEILDATLTITVTMRTLDLIDEAYGFDFYILKTPKADMCSKLGMDLKRTMLLRLARRDPKLHPDDPARREAVYHKYREFVIPEEEAEWVGLSLEEAIEKQRLLEKKDPVPLFKVYAEELVNQLKEKAAQKQ
;
A
#
# COMPACT_ATOMS: atom_id res chain seq x y z
N GLN A 1 -52.84 12.00 -15.60
CA GLN A 1 -52.01 11.20 -16.53
C GLN A 1 -50.55 11.49 -16.20
N LEU A 2 -49.72 10.47 -15.98
CA LEU A 2 -48.28 10.67 -15.74
C LEU A 2 -47.56 10.86 -17.08
N SER A 3 -46.59 11.79 -17.10
CA SER A 3 -45.77 12.12 -18.27
C SER A 3 -44.95 10.93 -18.78
N THR A 4 -44.56 10.95 -20.06
CA THR A 4 -43.72 9.92 -20.69
C THR A 4 -42.33 9.87 -20.05
N ARG A 5 -41.85 8.65 -19.75
CA ARG A 5 -40.53 8.45 -19.12
C ARG A 5 -39.40 8.69 -20.13
N LEU A 6 -38.50 9.62 -19.82
CA LEU A 6 -37.29 9.91 -20.62
C LEU A 6 -36.03 9.39 -19.93
N ARG A 7 -35.05 8.95 -20.71
CA ARG A 7 -33.73 8.57 -20.20
C ARG A 7 -32.93 9.83 -19.89
N LYS A 8 -32.30 9.88 -18.71
CA LYS A 8 -31.42 10.97 -18.29
C LYS A 8 -30.14 10.39 -17.68
N THR A 9 -29.01 10.93 -18.09
CA THR A 9 -27.69 10.62 -17.52
C THR A 9 -27.16 11.88 -16.86
N TRP A 10 -26.81 11.81 -15.57
CA TRP A 10 -26.19 12.89 -14.83
C TRP A 10 -24.70 12.61 -14.68
N LYS A 11 -23.86 13.58 -15.04
CA LYS A 11 -22.41 13.50 -14.89
C LYS A 11 -21.97 14.45 -13.77
N PRO A 12 -20.95 14.08 -12.98
CA PRO A 12 -20.40 14.96 -11.97
C PRO A 12 -19.58 16.09 -12.61
N GLN A 13 -19.36 17.15 -11.84
CA GLN A 13 -18.44 18.22 -12.20
C GLN A 13 -17.03 17.88 -11.69
N LEU A 14 -16.04 18.02 -12.56
CA LEU A 14 -14.64 17.66 -12.30
C LEU A 14 -13.75 18.90 -12.35
N PHE A 15 -12.72 18.92 -11.49
CA PHE A 15 -11.74 20.00 -11.39
C PHE A 15 -10.34 19.41 -11.23
N GLU A 16 -9.35 20.02 -11.88
CA GLU A 16 -7.95 19.68 -11.62
C GLU A 16 -7.39 20.59 -10.53
N ARG A 17 -6.87 19.98 -9.47
CA ARG A 17 -6.32 20.68 -8.30
C ARG A 17 -5.00 20.06 -7.89
N GLN A 18 -4.17 20.85 -7.22
CA GLN A 18 -2.90 20.42 -6.68
C GLN A 18 -3.03 20.22 -5.17
N PHE A 19 -2.57 19.06 -4.68
CA PHE A 19 -2.54 18.71 -3.27
C PHE A 19 -1.11 18.41 -2.85
N TYR A 20 -0.74 18.82 -1.65
CA TYR A 20 0.52 18.43 -1.04
C TYR A 20 0.27 17.34 0.00
N SER A 21 1.13 16.31 -0.02
CA SER A 21 1.15 15.26 1.00
C SER A 21 2.38 15.43 1.88
N GLU A 22 2.17 15.47 3.19
CA GLU A 22 3.25 15.55 4.20
C GLU A 22 3.97 14.20 4.32
N ILE A 23 3.24 13.08 4.21
CA ILE A 23 3.83 11.74 4.34
C ILE A 23 4.69 11.38 3.12
N LEU A 24 4.31 11.86 1.93
CA LEU A 24 5.05 11.61 0.69
C LEU A 24 6.06 12.71 0.37
N ASP A 25 5.95 13.88 1.01
CA ASP A 25 6.68 15.12 0.72
C ASP A 25 6.64 15.50 -0.77
N ALA A 26 5.43 15.44 -1.36
CA ALA A 26 5.23 15.63 -2.78
C ALA A 26 3.92 16.36 -3.09
N THR A 27 3.93 17.20 -4.13
CA THR A 27 2.74 17.81 -4.71
C THR A 27 2.18 16.96 -5.84
N LEU A 28 0.89 16.66 -5.79
CA LEU A 28 0.18 15.81 -6.74
C LEU A 28 -0.92 16.63 -7.44
N THR A 29 -0.98 16.55 -8.77
CA THR A 29 -2.10 17.11 -9.55
C THR A 29 -3.15 16.03 -9.76
N ILE A 30 -4.34 16.20 -9.18
CA ILE A 30 -5.41 15.19 -9.19
C ILE A 30 -6.72 15.83 -9.64
N THR A 31 -7.46 15.11 -10.49
CA THR A 31 -8.83 15.47 -10.85
C THR A 31 -9.78 15.07 -9.73
N VAL A 32 -10.49 16.05 -9.17
CA VAL A 32 -11.37 15.91 -8.00
C VAL A 32 -12.77 16.46 -8.26
N THR A 33 -13.72 16.06 -7.42
CA THR A 33 -15.07 16.65 -7.38
C THR A 33 -15.19 17.62 -6.20
N MET A 34 -16.21 18.49 -6.20
CA MET A 34 -16.49 19.37 -5.05
C MET A 34 -16.65 18.59 -3.75
N ARG A 35 -17.43 17.49 -3.77
CA ARG A 35 -17.59 16.60 -2.61
C ARG A 35 -16.25 16.12 -2.05
N THR A 36 -15.28 15.83 -2.92
CA THR A 36 -13.96 15.36 -2.47
C THR A 36 -13.21 16.46 -1.72
N LEU A 37 -13.31 17.72 -2.16
CA LEU A 37 -12.72 18.84 -1.43
C LEU A 37 -13.39 19.03 -0.07
N ASP A 38 -14.71 19.00 0.00
CA ASP A 38 -15.46 19.12 1.25
C ASP A 38 -15.03 18.03 2.26
N LEU A 39 -14.90 16.78 1.80
CA LEU A 39 -14.45 15.66 2.65
C LEU A 39 -12.99 15.78 3.09
N ILE A 40 -12.12 16.39 2.26
CA ILE A 40 -10.73 16.66 2.64
C ILE A 40 -10.68 17.71 3.75
N ASP A 41 -11.52 18.73 3.64
CA ASP A 41 -11.63 19.80 4.64
C ASP A 41 -12.22 19.25 5.95
N GLU A 42 -13.25 18.41 5.89
CA GLU A 42 -13.81 17.68 7.05
C GLU A 42 -12.79 16.75 7.73
N ALA A 43 -11.88 16.17 6.95
CA ALA A 43 -10.82 15.30 7.45
C ALA A 43 -9.60 16.08 8.00
N TYR A 44 -9.59 17.41 7.86
CA TYR A 44 -8.49 18.32 8.22
C TYR A 44 -7.17 18.02 7.50
N GLY A 45 -7.25 17.57 6.25
CA GLY A 45 -6.07 17.39 5.40
C GLY A 45 -6.18 16.24 4.42
N PHE A 46 -5.41 16.35 3.33
CA PHE A 46 -5.39 15.36 2.25
C PHE A 46 -4.95 13.98 2.73
N ASP A 47 -3.84 13.92 3.49
CA ASP A 47 -3.31 12.64 4.00
C ASP A 47 -4.30 11.97 4.97
N PHE A 48 -4.94 12.74 5.85
CA PHE A 48 -5.98 12.22 6.74
C PHE A 48 -7.18 11.69 5.99
N TYR A 49 -7.64 12.41 4.95
CA TYR A 49 -8.73 11.94 4.11
C TYR A 49 -8.42 10.57 3.50
N ILE A 50 -7.23 10.40 2.92
CA ILE A 50 -6.81 9.14 2.30
C ILE A 50 -6.69 8.01 3.35
N LEU A 51 -6.12 8.29 4.52
CA LEU A 51 -5.93 7.28 5.57
C LEU A 51 -7.24 6.88 6.26
N LYS A 52 -8.14 7.84 6.53
CA LYS A 52 -9.44 7.59 7.20
C LYS A 52 -10.47 6.93 6.29
N THR A 53 -10.49 7.30 5.00
CA THR A 53 -11.53 6.82 4.07
C THR A 53 -11.35 5.31 3.81
N PRO A 54 -12.40 4.48 4.02
CA PRO A 54 -12.33 3.04 3.76
C PRO A 54 -12.35 2.73 2.25
N LYS A 55 -11.93 1.51 1.88
CA LYS A 55 -11.86 1.08 0.46
C LYS A 55 -13.20 1.21 -0.27
N ALA A 56 -14.30 0.90 0.42
CA ALA A 56 -15.65 0.96 -0.15
C ALA A 56 -16.04 2.38 -0.57
N ASP A 57 -15.64 3.39 0.20
CA ASP A 57 -16.04 4.79 -0.04
C ASP A 57 -15.06 5.51 -0.97
N MET A 58 -13.79 5.11 -0.96
CA MET A 58 -12.74 5.75 -1.77
C MET A 58 -12.98 5.57 -3.27
N CYS A 59 -13.55 4.43 -3.70
CA CYS A 59 -13.96 4.13 -5.08
C CYS A 59 -12.90 4.43 -6.17
N SER A 60 -11.61 4.54 -5.82
CA SER A 60 -10.55 4.98 -6.71
C SER A 60 -9.29 4.15 -6.47
N LYS A 61 -8.75 3.59 -7.56
CA LYS A 61 -7.51 2.81 -7.51
C LYS A 61 -6.32 3.69 -7.12
N LEU A 62 -6.21 4.88 -7.71
CA LEU A 62 -5.18 5.85 -7.37
C LEU A 62 -5.19 6.20 -5.88
N GLY A 63 -6.38 6.43 -5.30
CA GLY A 63 -6.51 6.72 -3.87
C GLY A 63 -6.01 5.56 -3.00
N MET A 64 -6.35 4.32 -3.38
CA MET A 64 -5.91 3.13 -2.65
C MET A 64 -4.40 2.89 -2.78
N ASP A 65 -3.81 3.19 -3.94
CA ASP A 65 -2.37 3.09 -4.15
C ASP A 65 -1.60 4.17 -3.35
N LEU A 66 -2.14 5.39 -3.27
CA LEU A 66 -1.62 6.44 -2.38
C LEU A 66 -1.70 5.99 -0.92
N LYS A 67 -2.85 5.45 -0.49
CA LYS A 67 -3.05 4.93 0.86
C LYS A 67 -2.01 3.87 1.21
N ARG A 68 -1.82 2.87 0.34
CA ARG A 68 -0.77 1.85 0.51
C ARG A 68 0.62 2.47 0.64
N THR A 69 0.96 3.41 -0.23
CA THR A 69 2.28 4.05 -0.24
C THR A 69 2.53 4.84 1.06
N MET A 70 1.51 5.57 1.55
CA MET A 70 1.57 6.29 2.82
C MET A 70 1.73 5.33 4.00
N LEU A 71 0.95 4.24 4.05
CA LEU A 71 1.04 3.23 5.11
C LEU A 71 2.42 2.57 5.15
N LEU A 72 3.00 2.23 4.00
CA LEU A 72 4.34 1.66 3.92
C LEU A 72 5.42 2.64 4.40
N ARG A 73 5.28 3.94 4.08
CA ARG A 73 6.19 4.98 4.58
C ARG A 73 6.12 5.12 6.10
N LEU A 74 4.91 5.07 6.66
CA LEU A 74 4.70 5.09 8.11
C LEU A 74 5.24 3.83 8.79
N ALA A 75 5.01 2.65 8.22
CA ALA A 75 5.49 1.37 8.76
C ALA A 75 7.03 1.30 8.81
N ARG A 76 7.69 1.72 7.72
CA ARG A 76 9.16 1.67 7.60
C ARG A 76 9.89 2.79 8.35
N ARG A 77 9.18 3.83 8.80
CA ARG A 77 9.76 5.09 9.30
C ARG A 77 10.87 5.59 8.37
N ASP A 78 10.55 5.71 7.09
CA ASP A 78 11.53 5.91 6.02
C ASP A 78 12.45 7.12 6.31
N PRO A 79 13.78 6.92 6.46
CA PRO A 79 14.71 8.00 6.76
C PRO A 79 14.87 8.98 5.59
N LYS A 80 14.35 8.65 4.40
CA LYS A 80 14.34 9.55 3.24
C LYS A 80 13.28 10.65 3.33
N LEU A 81 12.32 10.55 4.25
CA LEU A 81 11.33 11.60 4.46
C LEU A 81 12.00 12.78 5.17
N HIS A 82 12.12 13.94 4.51
CA HIS A 82 12.84 15.11 5.02
C HIS A 82 14.25 14.76 5.53
N PRO A 83 15.21 14.45 4.64
CA PRO A 83 16.56 14.01 5.04
C PRO A 83 17.28 15.04 5.91
N ASP A 84 17.05 16.33 5.64
CA ASP A 84 17.73 17.45 6.30
C ASP A 84 17.08 17.86 7.63
N ASP A 85 15.83 17.44 7.90
CA ASP A 85 15.07 17.84 9.09
C ASP A 85 14.47 16.62 9.83
N PRO A 86 15.22 16.03 10.78
CA PRO A 86 14.74 14.91 11.57
C PRO A 86 13.62 15.29 12.55
N ALA A 87 13.56 16.56 13.00
CA ALA A 87 12.53 17.01 13.92
C ALA A 87 11.15 17.05 13.23
N ARG A 88 11.12 17.58 11.99
CA ARG A 88 9.91 17.56 11.16
C ARG A 88 9.45 16.14 10.84
N ARG A 89 10.37 15.23 10.55
CA ARG A 89 10.06 13.81 10.30
C ARG A 89 9.34 13.16 11.48
N GLU A 90 9.87 13.34 12.69
CA GLU A 90 9.26 12.76 13.90
C GLU A 90 7.90 13.42 14.19
N ALA A 91 7.76 14.73 13.96
CA ALA A 91 6.48 15.42 14.09
C ALA A 91 5.41 14.87 13.13
N VAL A 92 5.76 14.63 11.86
CA VAL A 92 4.87 14.00 10.88
C VAL A 92 4.50 12.58 11.32
N TYR A 93 5.47 11.78 11.76
CA TYR A 93 5.21 10.43 12.24
C TYR A 93 4.24 10.43 13.45
N HIS A 94 4.47 11.31 14.43
CA HIS A 94 3.59 11.45 15.57
C HIS A 94 2.16 11.88 15.21
N LYS A 95 2.00 12.74 14.20
CA LYS A 95 0.70 13.19 13.70
C LYS A 95 -0.14 12.04 13.13
N TYR A 96 0.47 11.10 12.41
CA TYR A 96 -0.23 9.99 11.75
C TYR A 96 -0.07 8.63 12.45
N ARG A 97 0.43 8.63 13.70
CA ARG A 97 0.74 7.40 14.47
C ARG A 97 -0.42 6.42 14.61
N GLU A 98 -1.66 6.92 14.57
CA GLU A 98 -2.87 6.11 14.73
C GLU A 98 -3.13 5.16 13.54
N PHE A 99 -2.54 5.46 12.38
CA PHE A 99 -2.72 4.68 11.15
C PHE A 99 -1.54 3.73 10.88
N VAL A 100 -0.61 3.58 11.83
CA VAL A 100 0.55 2.69 11.66
C VAL A 100 0.09 1.24 11.72
N ILE A 101 0.31 0.52 10.63
CA ILE A 101 0.01 -0.90 10.44
C ILE A 101 1.35 -1.61 10.15
N PRO A 102 1.53 -2.89 10.52
CA PRO A 102 2.71 -3.65 10.14
C PRO A 102 2.98 -3.62 8.64
N GLU A 103 4.24 -3.59 8.25
CA GLU A 103 4.64 -3.55 6.84
C GLU A 103 4.04 -4.72 6.04
N GLU A 104 4.07 -5.92 6.64
CA GLU A 104 3.53 -7.14 6.03
C GLU A 104 2.05 -7.00 5.66
N GLU A 105 1.24 -6.31 6.45
CA GLU A 105 -0.18 -6.07 6.17
C GLU A 105 -0.36 -4.89 5.21
N ALA A 106 0.40 -3.81 5.42
CA ALA A 106 0.33 -2.58 4.62
C ALA A 106 0.61 -2.85 3.14
N GLU A 107 1.52 -3.76 2.80
CA GLU A 107 1.85 -4.06 1.41
C GLU A 107 0.69 -4.68 0.61
N TRP A 108 -0.31 -5.27 1.26
CA TRP A 108 -1.47 -5.87 0.59
C TRP A 108 -2.68 -4.92 0.51
N VAL A 109 -2.62 -3.77 1.17
CA VAL A 109 -3.70 -2.78 1.14
C VAL A 109 -3.88 -2.24 -0.28
N GLY A 110 -5.12 -2.20 -0.76
CA GLY A 110 -5.45 -1.56 -2.05
C GLY A 110 -5.13 -2.39 -3.30
N LEU A 111 -4.53 -3.57 -3.15
CA LEU A 111 -4.31 -4.48 -4.28
C LEU A 111 -5.65 -4.98 -4.87
N SER A 112 -5.67 -5.11 -6.19
CA SER A 112 -6.68 -5.91 -6.89
C SER A 112 -6.39 -7.40 -6.70
N LEU A 113 -7.36 -8.26 -7.03
CA LEU A 113 -7.17 -9.71 -6.98
C LEU A 113 -6.03 -10.16 -7.90
N GLU A 114 -5.97 -9.60 -9.11
CA GLU A 114 -4.95 -9.90 -10.11
C GLU A 114 -3.55 -9.48 -9.64
N GLU A 115 -3.43 -8.26 -9.09
CA GLU A 115 -2.16 -7.77 -8.56
C GLU A 115 -1.69 -8.59 -7.35
N ALA A 116 -2.63 -9.02 -6.49
CA ALA A 116 -2.31 -9.86 -5.33
C ALA A 116 -1.81 -11.25 -5.75
N ILE A 117 -2.46 -11.86 -6.76
CA ILE A 117 -2.03 -13.14 -7.32
C ILE A 117 -0.62 -13.01 -7.91
N GLU A 118 -0.37 -11.97 -8.71
CA GLU A 118 0.94 -11.77 -9.33
C GLU A 118 2.02 -11.49 -8.28
N LYS A 119 1.71 -10.69 -7.25
CA LYS A 119 2.61 -10.46 -6.12
C LYS A 119 2.99 -11.79 -5.45
N GLN A 120 2.00 -12.62 -5.12
CA GLN A 120 2.24 -13.92 -4.49
C GLN A 120 3.06 -14.85 -5.40
N ARG A 121 2.73 -14.89 -6.69
CA ARG A 121 3.47 -15.68 -7.68
C ARG A 121 4.94 -15.29 -7.74
N LEU A 122 5.26 -13.99 -7.69
CA LEU A 122 6.64 -13.50 -7.69
C LEU A 122 7.38 -13.83 -6.38
N LEU A 123 6.70 -13.80 -5.24
CA LEU A 123 7.29 -14.18 -3.95
C LEU A 123 7.61 -15.67 -3.87
N GLU A 124 6.73 -16.51 -4.41
CA GLU A 124 6.91 -17.97 -4.44
C GLU A 124 7.80 -18.45 -5.59
N LYS A 125 8.08 -17.58 -6.57
CA LYS A 125 8.94 -17.90 -7.70
C LYS A 125 10.36 -18.21 -7.20
N LYS A 126 10.63 -19.49 -7.04
CA LYS A 126 11.94 -20.05 -6.73
C LYS A 126 12.33 -20.96 -7.89
N ASP A 127 13.57 -20.82 -8.34
CA ASP A 127 14.10 -21.73 -9.34
C ASP A 127 14.14 -23.14 -8.73
N PRO A 128 13.78 -24.19 -9.49
CA PRO A 128 13.78 -25.54 -8.98
C PRO A 128 15.20 -25.90 -8.52
N VAL A 129 15.33 -26.30 -7.26
CA VAL A 129 16.62 -26.74 -6.73
C VAL A 129 17.00 -28.04 -7.44
N PRO A 130 18.17 -28.11 -8.09
CA PRO A 130 18.59 -29.34 -8.78
C PRO A 130 18.68 -30.51 -7.80
N LEU A 131 18.07 -31.64 -8.16
CA LEU A 131 18.02 -32.85 -7.32
C LEU A 131 19.41 -33.36 -6.89
N PHE A 132 20.44 -33.08 -7.69
CA PHE A 132 21.82 -33.39 -7.33
C PHE A 132 22.22 -32.80 -5.97
N LYS A 133 21.84 -31.55 -5.69
CA LYS A 133 22.15 -30.90 -4.40
C LYS A 133 21.43 -31.60 -3.25
N VAL A 134 20.17 -31.96 -3.46
CA VAL A 134 19.35 -32.69 -2.48
C VAL A 134 19.99 -34.03 -2.16
N TYR A 135 20.31 -34.84 -3.17
CA TYR A 135 20.95 -36.15 -2.96
C TYR A 135 22.36 -36.06 -2.38
N ALA A 136 23.13 -35.03 -2.72
CA ALA A 136 24.43 -34.78 -2.11
C ALA A 136 24.32 -34.47 -0.61
N GLU A 137 23.35 -33.64 -0.21
CA GLU A 137 23.07 -33.33 1.20
C GLU A 137 22.58 -34.57 1.96
N GLU A 138 21.69 -35.36 1.37
CA GLU A 138 21.22 -36.63 1.95
C GLU A 138 22.38 -37.62 2.16
N LEU A 139 23.27 -37.78 1.19
CA LEU A 139 24.43 -38.66 1.30
C LEU A 139 25.37 -38.20 2.41
N VAL A 140 25.65 -36.90 2.51
CA VAL A 140 26.48 -36.33 3.58
C VAL A 140 25.86 -36.60 4.95
N ASN A 141 24.55 -36.46 5.09
CA ASN A 141 23.84 -36.75 6.35
C ASN A 141 23.94 -38.24 6.72
N GLN A 142 23.72 -39.15 5.76
CA GLN A 142 23.86 -40.59 5.99
C GLN A 142 25.29 -40.98 6.41
N LEU A 143 26.31 -40.35 5.83
CA LEU A 143 27.70 -40.60 6.20
C LEU A 143 28.02 -40.11 7.62
N LYS A 144 27.49 -38.95 8.02
CA LYS A 144 27.63 -38.42 9.39
C LYS A 144 26.96 -39.34 10.41
N GLU A 145 25.74 -39.82 10.13
CA GLU A 145 25.02 -40.76 11.00
C GLU A 145 25.79 -42.08 11.16
N LYS A 146 26.32 -42.63 10.07
CA LYS A 146 27.15 -43.85 10.11
C LYS A 146 28.47 -43.66 10.86
N ALA A 147 29.06 -42.47 10.80
CA ALA A 147 30.26 -42.15 11.58
C ALA A 147 29.95 -42.05 13.08
N ALA A 148 28.81 -41.43 13.44
CA ALA A 148 28.36 -41.32 14.83
C ALA A 148 27.95 -42.66 15.45
N GLN A 149 27.43 -43.61 14.65
CA GLN A 149 27.09 -44.97 15.11
C GLN A 149 28.30 -45.89 15.31
N LYS A 150 29.48 -45.51 14.79
CA LYS A 150 30.73 -46.27 14.91
C LYS A 150 31.61 -45.82 16.09
N GLN A 151 31.21 -44.75 16.79
CA GLN A 151 31.79 -44.30 18.05
C GLN A 151 30.98 -44.87 19.22
#